data_AF-A0A6A6HTS3-F1
#
_entry.id   AF-A0A6A6HTS3-F1
#
_cell.length_a   1.000
_cell.length_b   1.000
_cell.length_c   1.000
_cell.angle_alpha   90.00
_cell.angle_beta   90.00
_cell.angle_gamma   90.00
#
_symmetry.space_group_name_H-M   'P 1'
#
loop_
_entity.id
_entity.type
_entity.pdbx_description
1 polymer ?
#
loop_
_entity_poly.entity_id
_entity_poly.type
_entity_poly.pdbx_seq_one_letter_code
_entity_poly.pdbx_strand_id
1 'polypeptide(L)'
;MTNAALSPQPEFAVMAAGCEETANNFTNMAAQFRNCQNLPTLQRDNEIVTTLRAIVEQLGRIEERMERGFRRVEVHQLNTYARLENSHIIAANVAEDLIPLYSLTAANAQPQVIPNFPSRIEDIS
;
A
#
# COMPACT_ATOMS: atom_id res chain seq x y z
N MET A 1 -26.45 72.54 30.76
CA MET A 1 -25.76 71.33 30.24
C MET A 1 -26.63 70.13 30.55
N THR A 2 -27.54 69.79 29.64
CA THR A 2 -28.48 68.67 29.79
C THR A 2 -27.97 67.50 28.97
N ASN A 3 -27.44 66.48 29.66
CA ASN A 3 -27.09 65.19 29.08
C ASN A 3 -28.38 64.46 28.67
N ALA A 4 -28.69 64.47 27.37
CA ALA A 4 -29.68 63.57 26.81
C ALA A 4 -29.08 62.16 26.76
N ALA A 5 -29.50 61.31 27.68
CA ALA A 5 -29.20 59.88 27.64
C ALA A 5 -29.78 59.33 26.34
N LEU A 6 -28.90 58.87 25.43
CA LEU A 6 -29.30 58.11 24.25
C LEU A 6 -30.02 56.85 24.71
N SER A 7 -31.35 56.85 24.59
CA SER A 7 -32.13 55.61 24.65
C SER A 7 -31.63 54.68 23.54
N PRO A 8 -31.33 53.41 23.84
CA PRO A 8 -30.86 52.47 22.82
C PRO A 8 -31.95 52.34 21.75
N GLN A 9 -31.61 52.66 20.50
CA GLN A 9 -32.56 52.60 19.40
C GLN A 9 -33.06 51.16 19.23
N PRO A 10 -34.36 50.95 18.94
CA PRO A 10 -35.00 49.64 18.91
C PRO A 10 -34.33 48.64 17.94
N GLU A 11 -33.62 49.15 16.93
CA GLU A 11 -32.87 48.35 15.95
C GLU A 11 -31.67 47.60 16.57
N PHE A 12 -31.03 48.14 17.62
CA PHE A 12 -29.89 47.48 18.27
C PHE A 12 -30.30 46.35 19.23
N ALA A 13 -31.47 46.45 19.87
CA ALA A 13 -31.99 45.40 20.75
C ALA A 13 -32.41 44.15 19.95
N VAL A 14 -33.00 44.35 18.77
CA VAL A 14 -33.35 43.27 17.83
C VAL A 14 -32.09 42.59 17.29
N MET A 15 -31.05 43.36 16.97
CA MET A 15 -29.77 42.82 16.51
C MET A 15 -29.05 42.02 17.62
N ALA A 16 -29.07 42.52 18.87
CA ALA A 16 -28.50 41.81 20.02
C ALA A 16 -29.22 40.48 20.32
N ALA A 17 -30.56 40.47 20.28
CA ALA A 17 -31.34 39.25 20.43
C ALA A 17 -31.08 38.23 19.31
N GLY A 18 -30.93 38.70 18.06
CA GLY A 18 -30.56 37.85 16.93
C GLY A 18 -29.15 37.26 17.06
N CYS A 19 -28.20 38.01 17.64
CA CYS A 19 -26.86 37.50 17.96
C CYS A 19 -26.90 36.45 19.09
N GLU A 20 -27.74 36.64 20.10
CA GLU A 20 -27.91 35.69 21.21
C GLU A 20 -28.56 34.38 20.74
N GLU A 21 -29.59 34.46 19.91
CA GLU A 21 -30.22 33.28 19.28
C GLU A 21 -29.23 32.51 18.39
N THR A 22 -28.43 33.24 17.60
CA THR A 22 -27.39 32.65 16.75
C THR A 22 -26.31 31.96 17.59
N ALA A 23 -25.86 32.60 18.68
CA ALA A 23 -24.87 32.01 19.58
C ALA A 23 -25.40 30.73 20.25
N ASN A 24 -26.64 30.75 20.74
CA ASN A 24 -27.30 29.59 21.33
C ASN A 24 -27.44 28.44 20.32
N ASN A 25 -27.76 28.74 19.06
CA ASN A 25 -27.80 27.74 17.99
C ASN A 25 -26.43 27.11 17.71
N PHE A 26 -25.35 27.90 17.69
CA PHE A 26 -23.99 27.38 17.54
C PHE A 26 -23.55 26.54 18.73
N THR A 27 -23.87 26.95 19.97
CA THR A 27 -23.58 26.17 21.17
C THR A 27 -24.34 24.84 21.17
N ASN A 28 -25.61 24.84 20.75
CA ASN A 28 -26.41 23.63 20.63
C ASN A 28 -25.87 22.69 19.54
N MET A 29 -25.46 23.21 18.39
CA MET A 29 -24.78 22.41 17.36
C MET A 29 -23.46 21.84 17.85
N ALA A 30 -22.62 22.64 18.52
CA ALA A 30 -21.35 22.16 19.08
C ALA A 30 -21.56 21.07 20.14
N ALA A 31 -22.61 21.16 20.95
CA ALA A 31 -23.01 20.12 21.89
C ALA A 31 -23.48 18.85 21.18
N GLN A 32 -24.24 18.96 20.09
CA GLN A 32 -24.63 17.82 19.26
C GLN A 32 -23.42 17.16 18.61
N PHE A 33 -22.45 17.93 18.08
CA PHE A 33 -21.21 17.38 17.52
C PHE A 33 -20.36 16.65 18.58
N ARG A 34 -20.26 17.19 19.80
CA ARG A 34 -19.59 16.49 20.92
C ARG A 34 -20.32 15.22 21.34
N ASN A 35 -21.66 15.22 21.31
CA ASN A 35 -22.45 14.03 21.58
C ASN A 35 -22.31 12.98 20.47
N CYS A 36 -22.13 13.41 19.22
CA CYS A 36 -21.82 12.50 18.11
C CYS A 36 -20.41 11.92 18.20
N GLN A 37 -19.41 12.68 18.66
CA GLN A 37 -18.03 12.18 18.84
C GLN A 37 -17.93 11.01 19.84
N ASN A 38 -18.88 10.88 20.77
CA ASN A 38 -18.94 9.79 21.76
C ASN A 38 -19.86 8.62 21.34
N LEU A 39 -20.33 8.58 20.09
CA LEU A 39 -21.15 7.46 19.60
C LEU A 39 -20.24 6.23 19.43
N PRO A 40 -20.52 5.11 20.14
CA PRO A 40 -19.75 3.87 20.01
C PRO A 40 -19.70 3.35 18.57
N THR A 41 -20.71 3.68 17.77
CA THR A 41 -20.76 3.38 16.34
C THR A 41 -19.67 4.10 15.54
N LEU A 42 -19.45 5.40 15.75
CA LEU A 42 -18.40 6.15 15.04
C LEU A 42 -16.99 5.72 15.45
N GLN A 43 -16.79 5.37 16.73
CA GLN A 43 -15.53 4.82 17.22
C GLN A 43 -15.28 3.41 16.63
N ARG A 44 -16.30 2.55 16.64
CA ARG A 44 -16.23 1.20 16.06
C ARG A 44 -16.01 1.21 14.56
N ASP A 45 -16.64 2.14 13.84
CA ASP A 45 -16.43 2.32 12.39
C ASP A 45 -14.99 2.73 12.09
N ASN A 46 -14.38 3.58 12.93
CA ASN A 46 -12.98 3.98 12.79
C ASN A 46 -12.00 2.81 13.06
N GLU A 47 -12.29 1.97 14.04
CA GLU A 47 -11.52 0.75 14.32
C GLU A 47 -11.63 -0.28 13.17
N ILE A 48 -12.83 -0.45 12.61
CA ILE A 48 -13.06 -1.31 11.44
C ILE A 48 -12.28 -0.79 10.24
N VAL A 49 -12.34 0.51 9.93
CA VAL A 49 -11.59 1.10 8.82
C VAL A 49 -10.07 0.93 9.00
N THR A 50 -9.57 1.13 10.22
CA THR A 50 -8.15 0.95 10.53
C THR A 50 -7.72 -0.51 10.35
N THR A 51 -8.54 -1.45 10.82
CA THR A 51 -8.29 -2.89 10.67
C THR A 51 -8.33 -3.30 9.20
N LEU A 52 -9.30 -2.84 8.43
CA LEU A 52 -9.40 -3.10 6.99
C LEU A 52 -8.18 -2.55 6.25
N ARG A 53 -7.70 -1.35 6.60
CA ARG A 53 -6.47 -0.79 6.02
C ARG A 53 -5.27 -1.68 6.29
N ALA A 54 -5.09 -2.13 7.54
CA ALA A 54 -4.00 -3.02 7.90
C ALA A 54 -4.08 -4.37 7.16
N ILE A 55 -5.28 -4.92 6.97
CA ILE A 55 -5.49 -6.15 6.19
C ILE A 55 -5.09 -5.94 4.72
N VAL A 56 -5.52 -4.84 4.10
CA VAL A 56 -5.16 -4.52 2.71
C VAL A 56 -3.65 -4.39 2.55
N GLU A 57 -2.97 -3.72 3.48
CA GLU A 57 -1.51 -3.62 3.46
C GLU A 57 -0.82 -4.98 3.62
N GLN A 58 -1.35 -5.85 4.48
CA GLN A 58 -0.82 -7.21 4.65
C GLN A 58 -1.04 -8.06 3.40
N LEU A 59 -2.20 -7.96 2.75
CA LEU A 59 -2.49 -8.65 1.50
C LEU A 59 -1.53 -8.22 0.39
N GLY A 60 -1.27 -6.91 0.24
CA GLY A 60 -0.30 -6.42 -0.74
C GLY A 60 1.10 -7.00 -0.51
N ARG A 61 1.55 -7.09 0.76
CA ARG A 61 2.84 -7.73 1.09
C ARG A 61 2.85 -9.23 0.79
N ILE A 62 1.73 -9.92 0.95
CA ILE A 62 1.61 -11.35 0.63
C ILE A 62 1.69 -11.56 -0.88
N GLU A 63 0.97 -10.76 -1.67
CA GLU A 63 1.02 -10.81 -3.13
C GLU A 63 2.45 -10.60 -3.64
N GLU A 64 3.16 -9.59 -3.14
CA GLU A 64 4.57 -9.37 -3.47
C GLU A 64 5.49 -10.54 -3.09
N ARG A 65 5.21 -11.23 -1.97
CA ARG A 65 5.99 -12.41 -1.56
C ARG A 65 5.67 -13.62 -2.45
N MET A 66 4.42 -13.79 -2.86
CA MET A 66 3.98 -14.87 -3.74
C MET A 66 4.57 -14.71 -5.14
N GLU A 67 4.50 -13.52 -5.73
CA GLU A 67 5.09 -13.25 -7.06
C GLU A 67 6.61 -13.54 -7.05
N ARG A 68 7.32 -13.09 -6.01
CA ARG A 68 8.74 -13.42 -5.82
C ARG A 68 8.99 -14.92 -5.68
N GLY A 69 8.08 -15.63 -5.02
CA GLY A 69 8.13 -17.08 -4.86
C GLY A 69 7.98 -17.79 -6.21
N PHE A 70 6.98 -17.42 -7.02
CA PHE A 70 6.75 -18.00 -8.33
C PHE A 70 7.95 -17.82 -9.26
N ARG A 71 8.56 -16.63 -9.29
CA ARG A 71 9.79 -16.35 -10.05
C ARG A 71 10.94 -17.29 -9.67
N ARG A 72 11.14 -17.52 -8.37
CA ARG A 72 12.19 -18.43 -7.88
C ARG A 72 11.94 -19.87 -8.30
N VAL A 73 10.67 -20.30 -8.27
CA VAL A 73 10.27 -21.63 -8.73
C VAL A 73 10.52 -21.77 -10.23
N GLU A 74 10.16 -20.77 -11.02
CA GLU A 74 10.41 -20.73 -12.47
C GLU A 74 11.91 -20.89 -12.79
N VAL A 75 12.78 -20.07 -12.18
CA VAL A 75 14.25 -20.21 -12.38
C VAL A 75 14.76 -21.56 -11.91
N HIS A 76 14.24 -22.09 -10.79
CA HIS A 76 14.62 -23.42 -10.33
C HIS A 76 14.24 -24.52 -11.32
N GLN A 77 13.04 -24.44 -11.92
CA GLN A 77 12.58 -25.38 -12.94
C GLN A 77 13.43 -25.29 -14.21
N LEU A 78 13.65 -24.08 -14.73
CA LEU A 78 14.52 -23.84 -15.89
C LEU A 78 15.93 -24.42 -15.66
N ASN A 79 16.51 -24.15 -14.50
CA ASN A 79 17.85 -24.64 -14.16
C ASN A 79 17.88 -26.15 -13.95
N THR A 80 16.83 -26.74 -13.40
CA THR A 80 16.75 -28.21 -13.27
C THR A 80 16.71 -28.86 -14.64
N TYR A 81 15.89 -28.33 -15.55
CA TYR A 81 15.83 -28.79 -16.93
C TYR A 81 17.19 -28.65 -17.64
N ALA A 82 17.77 -27.45 -17.62
CA ALA A 82 19.07 -27.18 -18.24
C ALA A 82 20.18 -28.10 -17.71
N ARG A 83 20.19 -28.39 -16.40
CA ARG A 83 21.16 -29.34 -15.80
C ARG A 83 20.99 -30.77 -16.30
N LEU A 84 19.75 -31.22 -16.46
CA LEU A 84 19.47 -32.56 -16.98
C LEU A 84 19.93 -32.66 -18.44
N GLU A 85 19.55 -31.71 -19.28
CA GLU A 85 19.95 -31.69 -20.68
C GLU A 85 21.47 -31.58 -20.84
N ASN A 86 22.12 -30.67 -20.10
CA ASN A 86 23.57 -30.55 -20.11
C ASN A 86 24.26 -31.84 -19.68
N SER A 87 23.69 -32.57 -18.72
CA SER A 87 24.21 -33.89 -18.35
C SER A 87 24.15 -34.90 -19.50
N HIS A 88 23.10 -34.84 -20.33
CA HIS A 88 22.99 -35.71 -21.51
C HIS A 88 23.98 -35.29 -22.60
N ILE A 89 24.09 -33.98 -22.86
CA ILE A 89 25.05 -33.40 -23.80
C ILE A 89 26.48 -33.83 -23.45
N ILE A 90 26.88 -33.65 -22.19
CA ILE A 90 28.20 -34.04 -21.70
C ILE A 90 28.46 -35.55 -21.89
N ALA A 91 27.45 -36.38 -21.66
CA ALA A 91 27.57 -37.83 -21.80
C ALA A 91 27.60 -38.32 -23.26
N ALA A 92 26.91 -37.62 -24.16
CA ALA A 92 26.75 -38.03 -25.56
C ALA A 92 27.82 -37.44 -26.48
N ASN A 93 28.05 -36.12 -26.41
CA ASN A 93 28.89 -35.39 -27.34
C ASN A 93 29.35 -34.04 -26.77
N VAL A 94 30.65 -33.92 -26.50
CA VAL A 94 31.26 -32.71 -25.93
C VAL A 94 31.27 -31.50 -26.86
N ALA A 95 30.99 -31.68 -28.16
CA ALA A 95 30.98 -30.59 -29.15
C ALA A 95 29.63 -29.85 -29.24
N GLU A 96 28.59 -30.33 -28.57
CA GLU A 96 27.28 -29.68 -28.52
C GLU A 96 27.26 -28.50 -27.53
N ASP A 97 26.44 -27.49 -27.87
CA ASP A 97 26.31 -26.29 -27.06
C ASP A 97 25.50 -26.57 -25.79
N LEU A 98 25.97 -26.05 -24.66
CA LEU A 98 25.32 -26.17 -23.36
C LEU A 98 24.08 -25.26 -23.29
N ILE A 99 23.03 -25.76 -22.63
CA ILE A 99 21.87 -24.97 -22.26
C ILE A 99 22.25 -24.03 -21.10
N PRO A 100 21.99 -22.72 -21.21
CA PRO A 100 22.37 -21.77 -20.19
C PRO A 100 21.57 -21.95 -18.89
N LEU A 101 22.22 -21.64 -17.78
CA LEU A 101 21.53 -21.45 -16.50
C LEU A 101 21.03 -20.02 -16.36
N TYR A 102 19.96 -19.88 -15.58
CA TYR A 102 19.27 -18.62 -15.32
C TYR A 102 19.45 -18.19 -13.86
N SER A 103 19.36 -16.88 -13.63
CA SER A 103 19.43 -16.23 -12.34
C SER A 103 18.33 -15.18 -12.19
N LEU A 104 18.07 -14.79 -10.95
CA LEU A 104 17.24 -13.63 -10.61
C LEU A 104 18.14 -12.58 -9.98
N THR A 105 18.45 -11.52 -10.73
CA THR A 105 19.31 -10.41 -10.27
C THR A 105 18.58 -9.47 -9.30
N ALA A 106 17.26 -9.33 -9.45
CA ALA A 106 16.40 -8.66 -8.50
C ALA A 106 15.14 -9.51 -8.23
N ALA A 107 14.50 -9.28 -7.09
CA ALA A 107 13.38 -10.11 -6.65
C ALA A 107 12.16 -10.05 -7.60
N ASN A 108 12.03 -8.96 -8.34
CA ASN A 108 11.01 -8.69 -9.36
C ASN A 108 11.57 -8.70 -10.80
N ALA A 109 12.82 -9.14 -11.00
CA ALA A 109 13.37 -9.28 -12.33
C ALA A 109 12.81 -10.53 -13.02
N GLN A 110 12.70 -10.47 -14.34
CA GLN A 110 12.53 -11.67 -15.15
C GLN A 110 13.76 -12.57 -15.01
N PRO A 111 13.62 -13.89 -15.19
CA PRO A 111 14.76 -14.80 -15.34
C PRO A 111 15.74 -14.26 -16.39
N GLN A 112 17.02 -14.20 -16.04
CA GLN A 112 18.09 -13.78 -16.94
C GLN A 112 19.15 -14.86 -17.01
N VAL A 113 19.66 -15.13 -18.20
CA VAL A 113 20.82 -16.01 -18.39
C VAL A 113 21.98 -15.51 -17.52
N ILE A 114 22.66 -16.42 -16.84
CA ILE A 114 23.84 -16.10 -16.05
C ILE A 114 24.87 -15.44 -16.97
N PRO A 115 25.38 -14.24 -16.64
CA PRO A 115 26.37 -13.57 -17.45
C PRO A 115 27.62 -14.45 -17.64
N ASN A 116 28.14 -14.49 -18.86
CA ASN A 116 29.31 -15.29 -19.24
C ASN A 116 29.14 -16.79 -18.95
N PHE A 117 27.91 -17.32 -19.02
CA PHE A 117 27.71 -18.76 -18.95
C PHE A 117 28.44 -19.46 -20.13
N PRO A 118 29.22 -20.52 -19.87
CA PRO A 118 29.97 -21.23 -20.91
C PRO A 118 29.02 -21.77 -21.97
N SER A 119 29.30 -21.49 -23.24
CA SER A 119 28.50 -21.99 -24.35
C SER A 119 28.82 -23.45 -24.67
N ARG A 120 30.04 -23.88 -24.35
CA ARG A 120 30.54 -25.23 -24.57
C ARG A 120 31.33 -25.73 -23.38
N ILE A 121 31.56 -27.03 -23.34
CA ILE A 121 32.39 -27.66 -22.30
C ILE A 121 33.84 -27.17 -22.38
N GLU A 122 34.32 -26.90 -23.58
CA GLU A 122 35.66 -26.34 -23.85
C GLU A 122 35.87 -24.95 -23.23
N ASP A 123 34.78 -24.20 -22.99
CA ASP A 123 34.82 -22.88 -22.36
C ASP A 123 34.99 -22.97 -20.83
N ILE A 124 34.88 -24.17 -20.24
CA ILE A 124 35.01 -24.42 -18.80
C ILE A 124 36.49 -24.67 -18.49
N SER A 125 37.22 -23.59 -18.22
CA SER A 125 38.65 -23.61 -17.84
C SER A 125 38.87 -24.01 -16.39
#